data_AF-A0A0F9HC38-F1
#
_entry.id   AF-A0A0F9HC38-F1
#
_cell.length_a   1.000
_cell.length_b   1.000
_cell.length_c   1.000
_cell.angle_alpha   90.00
_cell.angle_beta   90.00
_cell.angle_gamma   90.00
#
_symmetry.space_group_name_H-M   'P 1'
#
loop_
_entity.id
_entity.type
_entity.pdbx_description
1 polymer ?
#
loop_
_entity_poly.entity_id
_entity_poly.type
_entity_poly.pdbx_seq_one_letter_code
_entity_poly.pdbx_strand_id
1 'polypeptide(L)'
;MRVIQGTADKLYRLQRSDLDFDLRQSYWRYVDFSGFSLEAYDMRDMDILDSYGAGCILPNTDWMISRRTDWTNATITDLSSYNRDLVIEAVRQNLPSLSSQALLMAKVIIARKTSDYGVSWQDTLHSIIEAGLTKAELKTEGQKVFAGWPSLLARLRYHLKNDLIRPAKPEAERTISTPVRVKLKENTWERFDFFLTGTDRYLAARAIEKSYLQRGIEVVAHVGQLDPWPWVQVSIKSRVVDEFWWKSGWPA
;
A
#
# COMPACT_ATOMS: atom_id res chain seq x y z
N MET A 1 15.13 -11.84 7.66
CA MET A 1 14.28 -12.22 6.51
C MET A 1 13.67 -13.57 6.79
N ARG A 2 12.34 -13.66 6.87
CA ARG A 2 11.62 -14.91 7.13
C ARG A 2 10.66 -15.21 5.97
N VAL A 3 10.53 -16.49 5.63
CA VAL A 3 9.52 -16.99 4.69
C VAL A 3 8.61 -17.93 5.46
N ILE A 4 7.33 -17.58 5.58
CA ILE A 4 6.33 -18.41 6.26
C ILE A 4 5.23 -18.69 5.26
N GLN A 5 4.92 -19.97 5.05
CA GLN A 5 4.02 -20.36 3.99
C GLN A 5 3.14 -21.54 4.39
N GLY A 6 1.83 -21.37 4.25
CA GLY A 6 0.84 -22.44 4.24
C GLY A 6 0.46 -22.85 2.81
N THR A 7 -0.78 -23.29 2.65
CA THR A 7 -1.37 -23.63 1.34
C THR A 7 -2.78 -23.03 1.24
N ALA A 8 -3.32 -22.95 0.02
CA ALA A 8 -4.67 -22.42 -0.20
C ALA A 8 -5.75 -23.14 0.61
N ASP A 9 -5.61 -24.45 0.82
CA ASP A 9 -6.59 -25.28 1.55
C ASP A 9 -6.24 -25.44 3.04
N LYS A 10 -5.03 -25.05 3.45
CA LYS A 10 -4.54 -25.19 4.82
C LYS A 10 -3.62 -24.03 5.16
N LEU A 11 -4.19 -23.00 5.77
CA LEU A 11 -3.43 -21.85 6.26
C LEU A 11 -2.45 -22.29 7.35
N TYR A 12 -1.26 -21.73 7.33
CA TYR A 12 -0.29 -21.87 8.41
C TYR A 12 -0.70 -20.97 9.57
N ARG A 13 -1.00 -21.55 10.73
CA ARG A 13 -1.35 -20.77 11.92
C ARG A 13 -0.10 -20.21 12.56
N LEU A 14 0.02 -18.88 12.59
CA LEU A 14 1.17 -18.17 13.14
C LEU A 14 1.37 -18.49 14.62
N GLN A 15 2.60 -18.82 15.00
CA GLN A 15 2.99 -19.10 16.38
C GLN A 15 3.96 -18.04 16.89
N ARG A 16 4.02 -17.85 18.21
CA ARG A 16 4.99 -16.90 18.82
C ARG A 16 6.44 -17.26 18.52
N SER A 17 6.76 -18.55 18.42
CA SER A 17 8.09 -19.04 18.04
C SER A 17 8.51 -18.65 16.61
N ASP A 18 7.55 -18.28 15.77
CA ASP A 18 7.80 -17.89 14.38
C ASP A 18 8.23 -16.42 14.25
N LEU A 19 8.32 -15.70 15.37
CA LEU A 19 8.53 -14.26 15.37
C LEU A 19 9.83 -13.88 16.09
N ASP A 20 10.69 -13.16 15.37
CA ASP A 20 11.68 -12.26 15.99
C ASP A 20 11.10 -10.84 15.94
N PHE A 21 11.58 -9.94 16.81
CA PHE A 21 11.17 -8.53 16.80
C PHE A 21 11.34 -7.82 15.44
N ASP A 22 12.26 -8.31 14.59
CA ASP A 22 12.51 -7.79 13.25
C ASP A 22 11.89 -8.70 12.17
N LEU A 23 10.74 -8.30 11.64
CA LEU A 23 10.03 -8.99 10.56
C LEU A 23 10.26 -8.35 9.19
N ARG A 24 11.17 -7.38 9.07
CA ARG A 24 11.40 -6.66 7.83
C ARG A 24 11.78 -7.58 6.68
N GLN A 25 11.35 -7.21 5.48
CA GLN A 25 11.64 -7.94 4.23
C GLN A 25 11.18 -9.41 4.25
N SER A 26 10.23 -9.77 5.12
CA SER A 26 9.69 -11.12 5.19
C SER A 26 8.58 -11.33 4.17
N TYR A 27 8.39 -12.59 3.75
CA TYR A 27 7.34 -13.00 2.82
C TYR A 27 6.44 -14.04 3.47
N TRP A 28 5.17 -13.69 3.65
CA TRP A 28 4.17 -14.54 4.29
C TRP A 28 3.01 -14.81 3.33
N ARG A 29 2.69 -16.09 3.12
CA ARG A 29 1.58 -16.50 2.25
C ARG A 29 0.75 -17.61 2.85
N TYR A 30 -0.58 -17.53 2.72
CA TYR A 30 -1.48 -18.52 3.31
C TYR A 30 -1.23 -18.67 4.82
N VAL A 31 -1.08 -17.53 5.51
CA VAL A 31 -0.84 -17.49 6.96
C VAL A 31 -2.10 -16.99 7.65
N ASP A 32 -2.46 -17.63 8.76
CA ASP A 32 -3.50 -17.16 9.68
C ASP A 32 -2.84 -16.54 10.90
N PHE A 33 -2.99 -15.23 11.05
CA PHE A 33 -2.54 -14.43 12.19
C PHE A 33 -3.73 -13.78 12.92
N SER A 34 -4.91 -14.39 12.83
CA SER A 34 -6.13 -13.90 13.50
C SER A 34 -5.98 -13.80 15.01
N GLY A 35 -6.41 -12.68 15.58
CA GLY A 35 -6.31 -12.39 17.01
C GLY A 35 -4.88 -12.28 17.56
N PHE A 36 -3.87 -12.24 16.69
CA PHE A 36 -2.48 -12.09 17.09
C PHE A 36 -2.11 -10.61 17.22
N SER A 37 -1.31 -10.26 18.23
CA SER A 37 -0.73 -8.91 18.33
C SER A 37 0.64 -8.87 17.67
N LEU A 38 0.77 -8.04 16.63
CA LEU A 38 2.02 -7.73 15.92
C LEU A 38 2.54 -6.33 16.27
N GLU A 39 1.96 -5.64 17.25
CA GLU A 39 2.27 -4.25 17.60
C GLU A 39 3.75 -4.00 17.97
N ALA A 40 4.42 -5.00 18.52
CA ALA A 40 5.82 -4.91 18.96
C ALA A 40 6.85 -5.22 17.85
N TYR A 41 6.40 -5.51 16.63
CA TYR A 41 7.24 -6.00 15.55
C TYR A 41 7.43 -4.96 14.44
N ASP A 42 8.62 -4.94 13.85
CA ASP A 42 8.89 -4.09 12.68
C ASP A 42 8.54 -4.83 11.39
N MET A 43 7.45 -4.45 10.74
CA MET A 43 6.89 -5.08 9.53
C MET A 43 7.19 -4.31 8.24
N ARG A 44 8.16 -3.39 8.24
CA ARG A 44 8.49 -2.60 7.03
C ARG A 44 8.96 -3.51 5.88
N ASP A 45 8.47 -3.23 4.68
CA ASP A 45 8.72 -4.01 3.45
C ASP A 45 8.34 -5.48 3.53
N MET A 46 7.48 -5.84 4.48
CA MET A 46 6.94 -7.18 4.56
C MET A 46 5.86 -7.38 3.50
N ASP A 47 5.86 -8.56 2.88
CA ASP A 47 4.87 -8.94 1.87
C ASP A 47 3.96 -10.04 2.40
N ILE A 48 2.67 -9.73 2.47
CA ILE A 48 1.60 -10.60 2.98
C ILE A 48 0.62 -10.87 1.85
N LEU A 49 0.42 -12.14 1.53
CA LEU A 49 -0.38 -12.58 0.39
C LEU A 49 -1.34 -13.69 0.78
N ASP A 50 -2.58 -13.66 0.28
CA ASP A 50 -3.56 -14.75 0.41
C ASP A 50 -3.71 -15.22 1.88
N SER A 51 -3.76 -14.28 2.83
CA SER A 51 -3.67 -14.58 4.27
C SER A 51 -4.94 -14.18 5.02
N TYR A 52 -5.04 -14.56 6.29
CA TYR A 52 -6.20 -14.27 7.14
C TYR A 52 -5.75 -13.61 8.44
N GLY A 53 -6.23 -12.40 8.69
CA GLY A 53 -5.77 -11.48 9.72
C GLY A 53 -6.86 -10.87 10.57
N ALA A 54 -8.01 -11.52 10.66
CA ALA A 54 -9.15 -10.95 11.34
C ALA A 54 -8.83 -10.67 12.82
N GLY A 55 -9.13 -9.46 13.28
CA GLY A 55 -8.91 -9.05 14.67
C GLY A 55 -7.46 -8.97 15.12
N CYS A 56 -6.47 -8.99 14.21
CA CYS A 56 -5.07 -8.81 14.60
C CYS A 56 -4.80 -7.36 15.04
N ILE A 57 -3.75 -7.15 15.82
CA ILE A 57 -3.25 -5.80 16.14
C ILE A 57 -1.99 -5.57 15.30
N LEU A 58 -2.03 -4.60 14.41
CA LEU A 58 -0.90 -4.27 13.54
C LEU A 58 -0.07 -3.12 14.10
N PRO A 59 1.26 -3.15 13.91
CA PRO A 59 2.12 -1.99 14.15
C PRO A 59 1.88 -0.95 13.04
N ASN A 60 2.76 0.05 12.95
CA ASN A 60 2.81 0.88 11.74
C ASN A 60 3.07 -0.02 10.51
N THR A 61 2.17 0.06 9.52
CA THR A 61 2.19 -0.77 8.30
C THR A 61 2.85 -0.07 7.10
N ASP A 62 3.72 0.90 7.37
CA ASP A 62 4.51 1.59 6.36
C ASP A 62 5.28 0.62 5.46
N TRP A 63 5.06 0.75 4.15
CA TRP A 63 5.60 -0.11 3.10
C TRP A 63 5.25 -1.60 3.22
N MET A 64 4.44 -2.00 4.22
CA MET A 64 3.87 -3.32 4.29
C MET A 64 2.90 -3.49 3.12
N ILE A 65 3.04 -4.62 2.43
CA ILE A 65 2.20 -4.97 1.31
C ILE A 65 1.24 -6.06 1.77
N SER A 66 -0.05 -5.81 1.62
CA SER A 66 -1.07 -6.83 1.78
C SER A 66 -1.87 -6.97 0.49
N ARG A 67 -2.07 -8.22 0.08
CA ARG A 67 -2.87 -8.57 -1.10
C ARG A 67 -3.70 -9.81 -0.83
N ARG A 68 -4.99 -9.71 -1.13
CA ARG A 68 -5.98 -10.79 -0.95
C ARG A 68 -5.96 -11.33 0.47
N THR A 69 -5.72 -10.44 1.42
CA THR A 69 -5.69 -10.76 2.84
C THR A 69 -6.89 -10.13 3.51
N ASP A 70 -7.56 -10.91 4.35
CA ASP A 70 -8.65 -10.40 5.17
C ASP A 70 -8.09 -9.73 6.43
N TRP A 71 -8.41 -8.46 6.65
CA TRP A 71 -8.05 -7.69 7.85
C TRP A 71 -9.27 -7.29 8.67
N THR A 72 -10.41 -7.97 8.49
CA THR A 72 -11.66 -7.61 9.16
C THR A 72 -11.45 -7.43 10.66
N ASN A 73 -11.84 -6.27 11.19
CA ASN A 73 -11.70 -5.85 12.59
C ASN A 73 -10.24 -5.75 13.10
N ALA A 74 -9.24 -5.65 12.23
CA ALA A 74 -7.86 -5.44 12.65
C ALA A 74 -7.70 -4.06 13.32
N THR A 75 -6.96 -4.00 14.43
CA THR A 75 -6.55 -2.73 15.03
C THR A 75 -5.32 -2.21 14.28
N ILE A 76 -5.42 -1.02 13.69
CA ILE A 76 -4.36 -0.43 12.86
C ILE A 76 -4.01 0.94 13.44
N THR A 77 -2.75 1.18 13.82
CA THR A 77 -2.33 2.47 14.39
C THR A 77 -2.12 3.54 13.32
N ASP A 78 -1.41 3.20 12.25
CA ASP A 78 -1.30 4.01 11.03
C ASP A 78 -1.09 3.06 9.84
N LEU A 79 -1.56 3.48 8.68
CA LEU A 79 -1.54 2.63 7.50
C LEU A 79 -0.97 3.29 6.27
N SER A 80 -0.18 2.50 5.55
CA SER A 80 0.29 2.90 4.23
C SER A 80 -0.92 3.10 3.32
N SER A 81 -1.10 4.32 2.80
CA SER A 81 -2.20 4.62 1.86
C SER A 81 -2.16 3.76 0.59
N TYR A 82 -1.03 3.09 0.31
CA TYR A 82 -0.85 2.19 -0.82
C TYR A 82 -1.34 0.76 -0.55
N ASN A 83 -1.59 0.40 0.71
CA ASN A 83 -2.03 -0.92 1.09
C ASN A 83 -3.55 -1.04 0.93
N ARG A 84 -3.98 -1.60 -0.21
CA ARG A 84 -5.40 -1.70 -0.60
C ARG A 84 -6.26 -2.36 0.48
N ASP A 85 -5.82 -3.50 0.99
CA ASP A 85 -6.63 -4.30 1.91
C ASP A 85 -6.81 -3.56 3.25
N LEU A 86 -5.75 -2.91 3.75
CA LEU A 86 -5.84 -2.06 4.95
C LEU A 86 -6.64 -0.79 4.73
N VAL A 87 -6.56 -0.15 3.56
CA VAL A 87 -7.40 1.01 3.22
C VAL A 87 -8.87 0.61 3.22
N ILE A 88 -9.21 -0.55 2.64
CA ILE A 88 -10.59 -1.06 2.65
C ILE A 88 -11.05 -1.27 4.09
N GLU A 89 -10.23 -1.89 4.93
CA GLU A 89 -10.56 -2.12 6.33
C GLU A 89 -10.76 -0.82 7.11
N ALA A 90 -9.83 0.13 7.00
CA ALA A 90 -9.94 1.43 7.64
C ALA A 90 -11.22 2.19 7.25
N VAL A 91 -11.62 2.11 5.98
CA VAL A 91 -12.89 2.70 5.52
C VAL A 91 -14.10 1.91 6.04
N ARG A 92 -14.03 0.58 6.12
CA ARG A 92 -15.08 -0.26 6.71
C ARG A 92 -15.33 0.04 8.17
N GLN A 93 -14.27 0.27 8.96
CA GLN A 93 -14.40 0.60 10.38
C GLN A 93 -15.16 1.91 10.61
N ASN A 94 -15.04 2.87 9.69
CA ASN A 94 -15.78 4.12 9.76
C ASN A 94 -17.22 4.01 9.23
N LEU A 95 -17.54 3.04 8.35
CA LEU A 95 -18.84 2.92 7.67
C LEU A 95 -20.08 3.10 8.58
N PRO A 96 -20.18 2.49 9.78
CA PRO A 96 -21.37 2.60 10.61
C PRO A 96 -21.69 4.03 11.06
N SER A 97 -20.69 4.92 11.08
CA SER A 97 -20.83 6.32 11.48
C SER A 97 -21.13 7.27 10.32
N LEU A 98 -21.05 6.79 9.08
CA LEU A 98 -21.16 7.62 7.88
C LEU A 98 -22.59 7.68 7.35
N SER A 99 -22.97 8.83 6.82
CA SER A 99 -24.26 9.06 6.15
C SER A 99 -24.09 9.88 4.86
N SER A 100 -25.14 9.90 4.03
CA SER A 100 -25.23 10.73 2.83
C SER A 100 -23.99 10.62 1.91
N GLN A 101 -23.35 11.75 1.59
CA GLN A 101 -22.23 11.81 0.65
C GLN A 101 -20.96 11.12 1.19
N ALA A 102 -20.68 11.17 2.50
CA ALA A 102 -19.59 10.40 3.09
C ALA A 102 -19.80 8.89 2.94
N LEU A 103 -21.04 8.42 3.13
CA LEU A 103 -21.38 7.01 2.93
C LEU A 103 -21.22 6.60 1.47
N LEU A 104 -21.66 7.44 0.52
CA LEU A 104 -21.45 7.20 -0.92
C LEU A 104 -19.96 7.11 -1.25
N MET A 105 -19.16 8.08 -0.81
CA MET A 105 -17.72 8.11 -0.99
C MET A 105 -17.05 6.83 -0.46
N ALA A 106 -17.38 6.41 0.77
CA ALA A 106 -16.84 5.19 1.36
C ALA A 106 -17.21 3.93 0.57
N LYS A 107 -18.47 3.81 0.13
CA LYS A 107 -18.94 2.68 -0.69
C LYS A 107 -18.21 2.61 -2.04
N VAL A 108 -18.00 3.74 -2.71
CA VAL A 108 -17.25 3.78 -3.97
C VAL A 108 -15.79 3.36 -3.76
N ILE A 109 -15.13 3.86 -2.69
CA ILE A 109 -13.76 3.46 -2.35
C ILE A 109 -13.67 1.95 -2.15
N ILE A 110 -14.56 1.37 -1.33
CA ILE A 110 -14.59 -0.07 -1.07
C ILE A 110 -14.85 -0.85 -2.36
N ALA A 111 -15.84 -0.48 -3.16
CA ALA A 111 -16.20 -1.19 -4.38
C ALA A 111 -15.04 -1.17 -5.41
N ARG A 112 -14.50 0.02 -5.68
CA ARG A 112 -13.41 0.22 -6.65
C ARG A 112 -12.15 -0.50 -6.20
N LYS A 113 -11.73 -0.26 -4.96
CA LYS A 113 -10.55 -0.93 -4.42
C LYS A 113 -10.77 -2.43 -4.37
N THR A 114 -11.95 -2.97 -4.04
CA THR A 114 -12.19 -4.42 -4.02
C THR A 114 -12.09 -5.07 -5.41
N SER A 115 -12.61 -4.39 -6.44
CA SER A 115 -12.76 -4.97 -7.79
C SER A 115 -11.44 -5.30 -8.51
N ASP A 116 -10.39 -4.48 -8.32
CA ASP A 116 -9.14 -4.65 -9.06
C ASP A 116 -7.95 -4.08 -8.24
N TYR A 117 -6.87 -4.87 -8.11
CA TYR A 117 -5.63 -4.47 -7.44
C TYR A 117 -4.80 -3.46 -8.25
N GLY A 118 -5.19 -3.24 -9.51
CA GLY A 118 -4.69 -2.17 -10.35
C GLY A 118 -5.20 -0.80 -9.93
N VAL A 119 -6.48 -0.63 -9.61
CA VAL A 119 -7.11 0.70 -9.47
C VAL A 119 -6.29 1.66 -8.59
N SER A 120 -5.89 2.80 -9.15
CA SER A 120 -5.08 3.79 -8.44
C SER A 120 -5.93 4.70 -7.55
N TRP A 121 -5.29 5.57 -6.77
CA TRP A 121 -6.02 6.59 -5.99
C TRP A 121 -6.74 7.58 -6.89
N GLN A 122 -6.09 8.07 -7.95
CA GLN A 122 -6.63 8.93 -8.99
C GLN A 122 -7.87 8.30 -9.61
N ASP A 123 -7.78 7.03 -10.03
CA ASP A 123 -8.91 6.29 -10.62
C ASP A 123 -10.09 6.18 -9.63
N THR A 124 -9.78 5.88 -8.37
CA THR A 124 -10.78 5.78 -7.31
C THR A 124 -11.47 7.12 -7.07
N LEU A 125 -10.71 8.20 -6.90
CA LEU A 125 -11.23 9.54 -6.65
C LEU A 125 -12.03 10.07 -7.83
N HIS A 126 -11.61 9.77 -9.07
CA HIS A 126 -12.38 10.10 -10.26
C HIS A 126 -13.73 9.38 -10.27
N SER A 127 -13.75 8.09 -9.90
CA SER A 127 -14.99 7.31 -9.82
C SER A 127 -15.98 7.88 -8.79
N ILE A 128 -15.47 8.51 -7.71
CA ILE A 128 -16.32 9.19 -6.71
C ILE A 128 -16.95 10.46 -7.30
N ILE A 129 -16.21 11.17 -8.16
CA ILE A 129 -16.76 12.32 -8.89
C ILE A 129 -17.84 11.88 -9.88
N GLU A 130 -17.60 10.81 -10.63
CA GLU A 130 -18.59 10.23 -11.54
C GLU A 130 -19.85 9.75 -10.80
N ALA A 131 -19.70 9.30 -9.55
CA ALA A 131 -20.82 8.95 -8.68
C ALA A 131 -21.63 10.16 -8.16
N GLY A 132 -21.19 11.39 -8.45
CA GLY A 132 -21.95 12.61 -8.19
C GLY A 132 -21.36 13.58 -7.16
N LEU A 133 -20.17 13.31 -6.61
CA LEU A 133 -19.51 14.25 -5.69
C LEU A 133 -18.65 15.27 -6.46
N THR A 134 -18.65 16.50 -5.99
CA THR A 134 -17.71 17.53 -6.45
C THR A 134 -16.35 17.41 -5.75
N LYS A 135 -15.31 18.03 -6.32
CA LYS A 135 -14.00 18.15 -5.67
C LYS A 135 -14.07 18.87 -4.31
N ALA A 136 -15.01 19.81 -4.16
CA ALA A 136 -15.22 20.51 -2.88
C ALA A 136 -15.80 19.56 -1.82
N GLU A 137 -16.79 18.75 -2.19
CA GLU A 137 -17.39 17.75 -1.30
C GLU A 137 -16.40 16.63 -0.96
N LEU A 138 -15.55 16.20 -1.88
CA LEU A 138 -14.47 15.25 -1.58
C LEU A 138 -13.61 15.71 -0.40
N LYS A 139 -13.31 17.01 -0.31
CA LYS A 139 -12.52 17.58 0.78
C LYS A 139 -13.24 17.45 2.13
N THR A 140 -14.52 17.79 2.20
CA THR A 140 -15.29 17.80 3.45
C THR A 140 -15.70 16.39 3.87
N GLU A 141 -16.20 15.58 2.93
CA GLU A 141 -16.63 14.20 3.21
C GLU A 141 -15.44 13.28 3.46
N GLY A 142 -14.31 13.51 2.78
CA GLY A 142 -13.08 12.76 3.01
C GLY A 142 -12.51 12.92 4.42
N GLN A 143 -12.76 14.05 5.11
CA GLN A 143 -12.40 14.20 6.52
C GLN A 143 -13.18 13.25 7.43
N LYS A 144 -14.44 12.95 7.07
CA LYS A 144 -15.29 12.01 7.81
C LYS A 144 -14.91 10.57 7.49
N VAL A 145 -14.76 10.25 6.20
CA VAL A 145 -14.41 8.90 5.72
C VAL A 145 -13.05 8.45 6.26
N PHE A 146 -12.07 9.35 6.30
CA PHE A 146 -10.72 9.08 6.78
C PHE A 146 -10.46 9.59 8.20
N ALA A 147 -11.51 9.78 9.00
CA ALA A 147 -11.36 10.11 10.42
C ALA A 147 -10.53 9.01 11.12
N GLY A 148 -9.53 9.43 11.91
CA GLY A 148 -8.57 8.51 12.53
C GLY A 148 -7.41 8.05 11.65
N TRP A 149 -7.39 8.42 10.35
CA TRP A 149 -6.39 7.94 9.38
C TRP A 149 -5.63 9.09 8.69
N PRO A 150 -4.62 9.70 9.35
CA PRO A 150 -3.91 10.88 8.83
C PRO A 150 -3.26 10.66 7.46
N SER A 151 -2.66 9.49 7.23
CA SER A 151 -2.00 9.13 5.98
C SER A 151 -2.96 9.09 4.78
N LEU A 152 -4.20 8.62 4.98
CA LEU A 152 -5.25 8.62 3.96
C LEU A 152 -5.76 10.04 3.66
N LEU A 153 -5.96 10.84 4.70
CA LEU A 153 -6.38 12.22 4.55
C LEU A 153 -5.31 13.08 3.85
N ALA A 154 -4.03 12.87 4.18
CA ALA A 154 -2.91 13.51 3.50
C ALA A 154 -2.88 13.14 2.00
N ARG A 155 -3.10 11.87 1.67
CA ARG A 155 -3.18 11.39 0.28
C ARG A 155 -4.30 12.05 -0.51
N LEU A 156 -5.50 12.17 0.07
CA LEU A 156 -6.63 12.86 -0.56
C LEU A 156 -6.30 14.34 -0.80
N ARG A 157 -5.76 15.03 0.22
CA ARG A 157 -5.37 16.45 0.12
C ARG A 157 -4.34 16.66 -0.98
N TYR A 158 -3.38 15.75 -1.12
CA TYR A 158 -2.40 15.81 -2.20
C TYR A 158 -3.05 15.80 -3.59
N HIS A 159 -4.00 14.88 -3.84
CA HIS A 159 -4.67 14.77 -5.13
C HIS A 159 -5.51 16.01 -5.46
N LEU A 160 -6.20 16.56 -4.45
CA LEU A 160 -6.96 17.79 -4.59
C LEU A 160 -6.06 19.00 -4.87
N LYS A 161 -4.95 19.14 -4.11
CA LYS A 161 -3.99 20.26 -4.24
C LYS A 161 -3.30 20.31 -5.60
N ASN A 162 -3.00 19.14 -6.18
CA ASN A 162 -2.22 19.02 -7.42
C ASN A 162 -3.07 18.72 -8.66
N ASP A 163 -4.40 18.85 -8.54
CA ASP A 163 -5.36 18.57 -9.61
C ASP A 163 -5.15 17.21 -10.32
N LEU A 164 -4.85 16.19 -9.53
CA LEU A 164 -4.54 14.85 -10.05
C LEU A 164 -5.78 13.99 -10.27
N ILE A 165 -6.96 14.45 -9.84
CA ILE A 165 -8.22 13.71 -10.01
C ILE A 165 -8.74 13.93 -11.43
N ARG A 166 -8.36 13.03 -12.32
CA ARG A 166 -8.67 13.05 -13.76
C ARG A 166 -8.93 11.62 -14.24
N PRO A 167 -9.75 11.45 -15.29
CA PRO A 167 -10.00 10.12 -15.84
C PRO A 167 -8.67 9.51 -16.28
N ALA A 168 -8.41 8.26 -15.89
CA ALA A 168 -7.36 7.50 -16.57
C ALA A 168 -7.74 7.43 -18.05
N LYS A 169 -6.84 7.87 -18.93
CA LYS A 169 -7.07 7.75 -20.37
C LYS A 169 -7.25 6.26 -20.69
N PRO A 170 -8.36 5.83 -21.29
CA PRO A 170 -8.58 4.42 -21.66
C PRO A 170 -7.45 3.87 -22.55
N GLU A 171 -6.83 4.74 -23.35
CA GLU A 171 -5.68 4.44 -24.23
C GLU A 171 -4.33 4.36 -23.51
N ALA A 172 -4.25 4.83 -22.26
CA ALA A 172 -3.17 4.41 -21.35
C ALA A 172 -3.55 3.03 -20.81
N GLU A 173 -3.77 2.09 -21.72
CA GLU A 173 -3.85 0.68 -21.37
C GLU A 173 -2.67 0.43 -20.44
N ARG A 174 -2.98 -0.14 -19.27
CA ARG A 174 -1.97 -0.68 -18.38
C ARG A 174 -1.40 -1.89 -19.08
N THR A 175 -0.61 -1.64 -20.11
CA THR A 175 0.13 -2.65 -20.80
C THR A 175 1.12 -3.19 -19.78
N ILE A 176 1.38 -4.49 -19.85
CA ILE A 176 2.44 -5.19 -19.12
C ILE A 176 3.83 -4.51 -19.23
N SER A 177 3.96 -3.55 -20.15
CA SER A 177 5.11 -2.69 -20.44
C SER A 177 5.18 -1.35 -19.71
N THR A 178 4.34 -1.05 -18.71
CA THR A 178 4.50 0.23 -17.97
C THR A 178 5.85 0.25 -17.23
N PRO A 179 6.76 1.19 -17.57
CA PRO A 179 8.07 1.27 -16.93
C PRO A 179 7.97 1.68 -15.46
N VAL A 180 8.81 1.09 -14.63
CA VAL A 180 8.99 1.47 -13.24
C VAL A 180 9.94 2.67 -13.19
N ARG A 181 9.54 3.73 -12.49
CA ARG A 181 10.42 4.88 -12.20
C ARG A 181 11.03 4.72 -10.82
N VAL A 182 12.37 4.71 -10.78
CA VAL A 182 13.13 4.66 -9.53
C VAL A 182 13.58 6.06 -9.16
N LYS A 183 13.20 6.52 -7.97
CA LYS A 183 13.72 7.78 -7.39
C LYS A 183 15.00 7.50 -6.61
N LEU A 184 16.08 8.18 -6.98
CA LEU A 184 17.38 8.13 -6.30
C LEU A 184 17.53 9.30 -5.30
N LYS A 185 18.53 9.20 -4.41
CA LYS A 185 18.80 10.11 -3.29
C LYS A 185 18.96 11.59 -3.70
N GLU A 186 19.28 11.86 -4.95
CA GLU A 186 19.50 13.21 -5.51
C GLU A 186 18.32 13.74 -6.35
N ASN A 187 17.10 13.19 -6.16
CA ASN A 187 15.93 13.46 -7.02
C ASN A 187 16.15 13.11 -8.51
N THR A 188 17.19 12.34 -8.82
CA THR A 188 17.39 11.76 -10.15
C THR A 188 16.45 10.57 -10.34
N TRP A 189 15.93 10.44 -11.56
CA TRP A 189 14.97 9.40 -11.92
C TRP A 189 15.62 8.43 -12.92
N GLU A 190 15.68 7.16 -12.55
CA GLU A 190 16.10 6.11 -13.47
C GLU A 190 14.87 5.32 -13.93
N ARG A 191 14.76 5.11 -15.25
CA ARG A 191 13.73 4.25 -15.83
C ARG A 191 14.24 2.82 -15.77
N PHE A 192 13.46 1.95 -15.14
CA PHE A 192 13.64 0.52 -15.25
C PHE A 192 12.46 -0.08 -16.01
N ASP A 193 12.75 -0.69 -17.16
CA ASP A 193 11.78 -1.48 -17.90
C ASP A 193 11.63 -2.86 -17.24
N PHE A 194 11.08 -2.87 -16.04
CA PHE A 194 10.58 -4.11 -15.43
C PHE A 194 9.14 -4.29 -15.85
N PHE A 195 8.89 -5.35 -16.61
CA PHE A 195 7.55 -5.83 -16.87
C PHE A 195 7.01 -6.41 -15.57
N LEU A 196 6.05 -5.74 -14.93
CA LEU A 196 5.25 -6.35 -13.87
C LEU A 196 4.22 -7.29 -14.51
N THR A 197 4.69 -8.26 -15.30
CA THR A 197 3.88 -9.40 -15.73
C THR A 197 3.72 -10.31 -14.52
N GLY A 198 2.79 -9.97 -13.64
CA GLY A 198 2.46 -10.79 -12.48
C GLY A 198 3.09 -10.32 -11.17
N THR A 199 2.39 -9.40 -10.49
CA THR A 199 2.03 -9.53 -9.08
C THR A 199 3.08 -9.81 -8.00
N ASP A 200 4.39 -9.63 -8.19
CA ASP A 200 5.33 -9.78 -7.06
C ASP A 200 6.33 -8.61 -6.94
N ARG A 201 5.99 -7.70 -6.03
CA ARG A 201 6.77 -6.50 -5.70
C ARG A 201 8.03 -6.84 -4.95
N TYR A 202 8.01 -7.92 -4.17
CA TYR A 202 9.21 -8.42 -3.52
C TYR A 202 10.20 -8.86 -4.61
N LEU A 203 9.75 -9.64 -5.61
CA LEU A 203 10.60 -10.00 -6.75
C LEU A 203 11.07 -8.78 -7.54
N ALA A 204 10.21 -7.77 -7.75
CA ALA A 204 10.60 -6.52 -8.40
C ALA A 204 11.65 -5.75 -7.60
N ALA A 205 11.48 -5.63 -6.27
CA ALA A 205 12.46 -5.01 -5.38
C ALA A 205 13.80 -5.75 -5.44
N ARG A 206 13.79 -7.08 -5.31
CA ARG A 206 15.01 -7.91 -5.41
C ARG A 206 15.69 -7.78 -6.78
N ALA A 207 14.91 -7.69 -7.87
CA ALA A 207 15.46 -7.51 -9.21
C ALA A 207 16.14 -6.14 -9.38
N ILE A 208 15.52 -5.08 -8.85
CA ILE A 208 16.09 -3.72 -8.84
C ILE A 208 17.39 -3.72 -8.03
N GLU A 209 17.37 -4.25 -6.81
CA GLU A 209 18.56 -4.32 -5.96
C GLU A 209 19.69 -5.12 -6.61
N LYS A 210 19.37 -6.27 -7.23
CA LYS A 210 20.35 -7.06 -7.97
C LYS A 210 20.96 -6.27 -9.13
N SER A 211 20.17 -5.47 -9.84
CA SER A 211 20.66 -4.61 -10.92
C SER A 211 21.63 -3.53 -10.43
N TYR A 212 21.42 -2.95 -9.25
CA TYR A 212 22.38 -2.01 -8.65
C TYR A 212 23.62 -2.75 -8.14
N LEU A 213 23.46 -3.93 -7.55
CA LEU A 213 24.57 -4.74 -7.06
C LEU A 213 25.52 -5.14 -8.19
N GLN A 214 25.01 -5.46 -9.38
CA GLN A 214 25.82 -5.72 -10.58
C GLN A 214 26.68 -4.53 -11.02
N ARG A 215 26.31 -3.31 -10.61
CA ARG A 215 27.06 -2.06 -10.82
C ARG A 215 27.98 -1.73 -9.63
N GLY A 216 28.11 -2.64 -8.65
CA GLY A 216 28.89 -2.44 -7.43
C GLY A 216 28.20 -1.57 -6.38
N ILE A 217 26.89 -1.31 -6.50
CA ILE A 217 26.14 -0.43 -5.60
C ILE A 217 25.16 -1.26 -4.78
N GLU A 218 25.33 -1.28 -3.47
CA GLU A 218 24.39 -1.94 -2.57
C GLU A 218 23.26 -0.99 -2.19
N VAL A 219 22.03 -1.42 -2.47
CA VAL A 219 20.83 -0.63 -2.23
C VAL A 219 19.68 -1.46 -1.66
N VAL A 220 18.69 -0.78 -1.08
CA VAL A 220 17.40 -1.36 -0.70
C VAL A 220 16.29 -0.70 -1.52
N ALA A 221 15.45 -1.49 -2.18
CA ALA A 221 14.35 -1.02 -3.02
C ALA A 221 13.00 -1.19 -2.30
N HIS A 222 12.28 -0.09 -2.14
CA HIS A 222 10.93 -0.01 -1.58
C HIS A 222 9.93 0.20 -2.71
N VAL A 223 9.05 -0.77 -2.96
CA VAL A 223 8.09 -0.75 -4.07
C VAL A 223 6.69 -0.42 -3.53
N GLY A 224 6.19 0.79 -3.75
CA GLY A 224 4.85 1.25 -3.34
C GLY A 224 3.77 1.00 -4.41
N GLN A 225 2.52 0.73 -4.03
CA GLN A 225 1.43 0.41 -4.97
C GLN A 225 0.63 1.64 -5.34
N LEU A 226 1.09 2.24 -6.43
CA LEU A 226 0.36 3.08 -7.38
C LEU A 226 -0.17 4.43 -6.85
N ASP A 227 0.41 5.49 -7.43
CA ASP A 227 -0.30 6.33 -8.42
C ASP A 227 0.69 7.17 -9.26
N PRO A 228 0.57 7.35 -10.60
CA PRO A 228 -0.26 6.61 -11.57
C PRO A 228 0.32 5.25 -11.98
N TRP A 229 1.57 4.97 -11.57
CA TRP A 229 2.33 3.74 -11.88
C TRP A 229 3.08 3.27 -10.62
N PRO A 230 3.62 2.04 -10.58
CA PRO A 230 4.36 1.54 -9.42
C PRO A 230 5.50 2.52 -9.10
N TRP A 231 5.52 3.00 -7.87
CA TRP A 231 6.59 3.87 -7.40
C TRP A 231 7.64 3.01 -6.74
N VAL A 232 8.89 3.15 -7.17
CA VAL A 232 10.01 2.51 -6.49
C VAL A 232 10.98 3.57 -5.99
N GLN A 233 11.34 3.45 -4.72
CA GLN A 233 12.37 4.28 -4.12
C GLN A 233 13.52 3.39 -3.70
N VAL A 234 14.75 3.82 -3.99
CA VAL A 234 15.96 3.06 -3.70
C VAL A 234 16.82 3.84 -2.71
N SER A 235 17.27 3.21 -1.64
CA SER A 235 18.18 3.79 -0.64
C SER A 235 19.55 3.10 -0.68
N ILE A 236 20.63 3.87 -0.79
CA ILE A 236 22.01 3.34 -0.70
C ILE A 236 22.27 2.92 0.74
N LYS A 237 22.99 1.80 0.93
CA LYS A 237 23.26 1.05 2.18
C LYS A 237 23.78 1.80 3.42
N SER A 238 23.73 3.14 3.49
CA SER A 238 23.56 3.78 4.77
C SER A 238 22.12 3.53 5.21
N ARG A 239 21.92 2.75 6.27
CA ARG A 239 20.66 2.57 7.00
C ARG A 239 20.19 3.94 7.53
N VAL A 240 19.83 4.86 6.63
CA VAL A 240 19.28 6.17 6.97
C VAL A 240 17.81 5.90 7.23
N VAL A 241 17.57 5.36 8.41
CA VAL A 241 16.41 5.69 9.22
C VAL A 241 16.64 7.13 9.68
N ASP A 242 16.60 8.10 8.76
CA ASP A 242 16.14 9.40 9.19
C ASP A 242 14.63 9.20 9.42
N GLU A 243 14.14 9.32 10.64
CA GLU A 243 12.74 9.02 11.01
C GLU A 243 11.71 9.81 10.17
N PHE A 244 12.16 10.67 9.24
CA PHE A 244 11.38 11.47 8.30
C PHE A 244 11.71 11.27 6.81
N TRP A 245 12.57 10.32 6.39
CA TRP A 245 12.93 10.13 4.96
C TRP A 245 11.73 9.77 4.05
N TRP A 246 10.66 9.24 4.65
CA TRP A 246 9.39 8.98 3.97
C TRP A 246 8.68 10.27 3.51
N LYS A 247 8.91 11.41 4.18
CA LYS A 247 8.43 12.73 3.73
C LYS A 247 9.14 13.22 2.46
N SER A 248 10.31 12.69 2.13
CA SER A 248 11.09 13.09 0.94
C SER A 248 10.55 12.48 -0.36
N GLY A 249 9.85 11.35 -0.26
CA GLY A 249 9.09 10.72 -1.34
C GLY A 249 7.60 11.12 -1.33
N TRP A 250 7.10 11.57 -0.18
CA TRP A 250 5.75 12.10 -0.04
C TRP A 250 5.69 13.56 -0.53
N PRO A 251 4.62 13.97 -1.20
CA PRO A 251 4.38 15.37 -1.45
C PRO A 251 4.06 16.09 -0.12
N ALA A 252 4.83 17.13 0.17
CA ALA A 252 4.67 17.98 1.36
C ALA A 252 3.32 18.72 1.44
#